data_AF-A0A3E0RDN1-F1
#
_entry.id   AF-A0A3E0RDN1-F1
#
_cell.length_a   1.000
_cell.length_b   1.000
_cell.length_c   1.000
_cell.angle_alpha   90.00
_cell.angle_beta   90.00
_cell.angle_gamma   90.00
#
_symmetry.space_group_name_H-M   'P 1'
#
loop_
_entity.id
_entity.type
_entity.pdbx_description
1 polymer ?
#
loop_
_entity_poly.entity_id
_entity_poly.type
_entity_poly.pdbx_seq_one_letter_code
_entity_poly.pdbx_strand_id
1 'polypeptide(L)'
;MKKVLLLAAVAFGLNAFAQDAATNKLLKAEITPDAAAKEKIEDIILKRGGAVDNNYDYTDFLYQFYSSDMALGAITTTPDSTTVIVYSDGTPGYSFNHAVGALYDFNYYGWGDNEFNETDQVNIDSLYVIGGYDIFDGSNTDKIRFTIFKGANGFSSPFSGVQYNAGTWAALDPTVQATAKTMAYAGSSSDGNAGGVSATNTTVIDYTLSTADSGVAVVGVEVPNGGLSMMGDELLGIFIEYLPGGASTSDTIDYSNNTGDINPFYFYYYREGNTSAPQGYFIQDYDSTSTNCSNFLFNTTRYAAWSGTSSWRNDQTSINMSYSHLISVTASGTSTIGIEDADLTSVSIFPNPSNGVVNVELDATTDATVTVVDVLGQVVYAANENFVAGERKVIDLSNNAKGMYILSVEGEGVNTVERITIK
;
A
#
# COMPACT_ATOMS: atom_id res chain seq x y z
N MET A 1 -9.65 -37.61 11.18
CA MET A 1 -8.23 -37.65 10.72
C MET A 1 -8.21 -36.94 9.37
N LYS A 2 -7.60 -35.77 9.19
CA LYS A 2 -6.24 -35.37 9.53
C LYS A 2 -6.16 -33.88 9.89
N LYS A 3 -5.24 -33.60 10.80
CA LYS A 3 -4.67 -32.31 11.20
C LYS A 3 -4.32 -31.47 9.96
N VAL A 4 -5.00 -30.33 9.72
CA VAL A 4 -4.59 -29.33 8.69
C VAL A 4 -4.64 -27.87 9.23
N LEU A 5 -5.08 -27.64 10.47
CA LEU A 5 -5.26 -26.27 11.00
C LEU A 5 -3.97 -25.62 11.56
N LEU A 6 -2.79 -26.18 11.32
CA LEU A 6 -1.55 -25.63 11.90
C LEU A 6 -0.32 -25.81 10.99
N LEU A 7 -0.47 -25.52 9.69
CA LEU A 7 0.67 -25.49 8.76
C LEU A 7 0.81 -24.16 7.99
N ALA A 8 -0.18 -23.27 8.04
CA ALA A 8 -0.22 -22.06 7.21
C ALA A 8 0.62 -20.88 7.74
N ALA A 9 1.14 -20.93 8.98
CA ALA A 9 1.89 -19.83 9.59
C ALA A 9 3.33 -20.19 10.05
N VAL A 10 3.84 -21.38 9.72
CA VAL A 10 5.19 -21.82 10.14
C VAL A 10 6.10 -22.15 8.95
N ALA A 11 5.70 -21.78 7.74
CA ALA A 11 6.51 -21.98 6.54
C ALA A 11 7.30 -20.70 6.23
N PHE A 12 8.53 -20.65 6.73
CA PHE A 12 9.66 -19.79 6.34
C PHE A 12 9.31 -18.54 5.51
N GLY A 13 9.42 -17.40 6.19
CA GLY A 13 9.40 -16.08 5.60
C GLY A 13 10.24 -15.91 4.35
N LEU A 14 9.97 -14.82 3.63
CA LEU A 14 10.95 -14.26 2.70
C LEU A 14 12.25 -13.97 3.49
N ASN A 15 13.22 -14.88 3.43
CA ASN A 15 14.57 -14.58 3.91
C ASN A 15 15.12 -13.41 3.09
N ALA A 16 15.99 -12.59 3.69
CA ALA A 16 16.60 -11.43 3.04
C ALA A 16 17.07 -11.71 1.60
N PHE A 17 17.70 -12.87 1.35
CA PHE A 17 18.11 -13.28 0.00
C PHE A 17 16.98 -13.37 -1.04
N ALA A 18 15.79 -13.85 -0.67
CA ALA A 18 14.66 -13.96 -1.57
C ALA A 18 14.04 -12.58 -1.86
N GLN A 19 14.03 -11.71 -0.84
CA GLN A 19 13.60 -10.32 -0.94
C GLN A 19 14.55 -9.50 -1.83
N ASP A 20 15.86 -9.65 -1.63
CA ASP A 20 16.89 -9.01 -2.46
C ASP A 20 16.81 -9.49 -3.90
N ALA A 21 16.56 -10.78 -4.13
CA ALA A 21 16.39 -11.32 -5.48
C ALA A 21 15.16 -10.75 -6.18
N ALA A 22 14.03 -10.60 -5.47
CA ALA A 22 12.82 -10.00 -6.02
C ALA A 22 13.02 -8.51 -6.33
N THR A 23 13.63 -7.77 -5.40
CA THR A 23 13.97 -6.35 -5.56
C THR A 23 14.90 -6.12 -6.75
N ASN A 24 15.95 -6.93 -6.89
CA ASN A 24 16.85 -6.85 -8.04
C ASN A 24 16.18 -7.13 -9.38
N LYS A 25 15.17 -8.02 -9.41
CA LYS A 25 14.39 -8.28 -10.63
C LYS A 25 13.46 -7.12 -10.96
N LEU A 26 12.78 -6.56 -9.96
CA LEU A 26 11.94 -5.38 -10.12
C LEU A 26 12.75 -4.19 -10.65
N LEU A 27 13.90 -3.88 -10.04
CA LEU A 27 14.77 -2.78 -10.50
C LEU A 27 15.27 -2.94 -11.93
N LYS A 28 15.47 -4.18 -12.40
CA LYS A 28 15.85 -4.45 -13.80
C LYS A 28 14.69 -4.30 -14.77
N ALA A 29 13.45 -4.46 -14.30
CA ALA A 29 12.24 -4.33 -15.08
C ALA A 29 11.54 -2.96 -14.88
N GLU A 30 12.11 -2.11 -14.03
CA GLU A 30 11.55 -0.81 -13.68
C GLU A 30 11.69 0.16 -14.85
N ILE A 31 10.57 0.78 -15.22
CA ILE A 31 10.57 1.96 -16.07
C ILE A 31 10.78 3.17 -15.17
N THR A 32 11.75 4.00 -15.52
CA THR A 32 11.96 5.30 -14.86
C THR A 32 10.98 6.31 -15.45
N PRO A 33 10.00 6.83 -14.68
CA PRO A 33 9.07 7.82 -15.17
C PRO A 33 9.79 9.12 -15.53
N ASP A 34 9.32 9.80 -16.57
CA ASP A 34 9.86 11.11 -16.93
C ASP A 34 9.43 12.21 -15.94
N ALA A 35 10.03 13.39 -16.08
CA ALA A 35 9.76 14.52 -15.18
C ALA A 35 8.30 15.00 -15.23
N ALA A 36 7.65 14.92 -16.40
CA ALA A 36 6.26 15.38 -16.55
C ALA A 36 5.28 14.40 -15.92
N ALA A 37 5.52 13.10 -16.07
CA ALA A 37 4.78 12.05 -15.39
C ALA A 37 4.94 12.18 -13.87
N LYS A 38 6.17 12.39 -13.39
CA LYS A 38 6.46 12.61 -11.97
C LYS A 38 5.70 13.82 -11.42
N GLU A 39 5.78 14.97 -12.07
CA GLU A 39 5.08 16.19 -11.63
C GLU A 39 3.55 15.97 -11.58
N LYS A 40 2.98 15.33 -12.60
CA LYS A 40 1.54 15.03 -12.62
C LYS A 40 1.13 14.06 -11.51
N ILE A 41 1.95 13.06 -11.20
CA ILE A 41 1.68 12.11 -10.13
C ILE A 41 1.78 12.77 -8.75
N GLU A 42 2.83 13.57 -8.53
CA GLU A 42 2.99 14.36 -7.31
C GLU A 42 1.80 15.30 -7.12
N ASP A 43 1.34 15.97 -8.18
CA ASP A 43 0.15 16.82 -8.14
C ASP A 43 -1.13 16.03 -7.79
N ILE A 44 -1.31 14.82 -8.33
CA ILE A 44 -2.45 13.95 -7.99
C ILE A 44 -2.42 13.56 -6.51
N ILE A 45 -1.26 13.17 -5.99
CA ILE A 45 -1.10 12.70 -4.61
C ILE A 45 -1.25 13.88 -3.64
N LEU A 46 -0.58 15.01 -3.90
CA LEU A 46 -0.65 16.22 -3.08
C LEU A 46 -2.05 16.85 -3.03
N LYS A 47 -2.87 16.67 -4.09
CA LYS A 47 -4.25 17.18 -4.14
C LYS A 47 -5.28 16.22 -3.53
N ARG A 48 -4.95 14.95 -3.35
CA ARG A 48 -5.85 13.94 -2.75
C ARG A 48 -5.74 13.86 -1.24
N GLY A 49 -4.57 14.19 -0.68
CA GLY A 49 -4.42 14.51 0.74
C GLY A 49 -4.90 13.43 1.70
N GLY A 50 -4.38 12.20 1.64
CA GLY A 50 -4.76 11.13 2.57
C GLY A 50 -6.28 10.90 2.59
N ALA A 51 -6.85 10.54 3.74
CA ALA A 51 -8.28 10.39 3.95
C ALA A 51 -9.05 11.73 3.91
N VAL A 52 -8.75 12.63 2.99
CA VAL A 52 -9.59 13.80 2.72
C VAL A 52 -10.75 13.35 1.83
N ASP A 53 -11.99 13.62 2.29
CA ASP A 53 -13.23 13.31 1.58
C ASP A 53 -13.44 11.82 1.31
N ASN A 54 -13.28 10.97 2.34
CA ASN A 54 -13.55 9.53 2.27
C ASN A 54 -12.69 8.75 1.27
N ASN A 55 -11.50 9.25 0.93
CA ASN A 55 -10.56 8.63 -0.02
C ASN A 55 -9.37 8.00 0.69
N TYR A 56 -9.27 6.68 0.69
CA TYR A 56 -8.23 5.92 1.37
C TYR A 56 -7.13 5.58 0.36
N ASP A 57 -5.95 6.17 0.55
CA ASP A 57 -4.76 5.94 -0.26
C ASP A 57 -3.55 5.68 0.65
N TYR A 58 -3.16 4.41 0.73
CA TYR A 58 -2.04 3.98 1.57
C TYR A 58 -0.70 4.54 1.11
N THR A 59 -0.51 4.68 -0.20
CA THR A 59 0.77 5.17 -0.74
C THR A 59 0.90 6.67 -0.57
N ASP A 60 -0.18 7.44 -0.77
CA ASP A 60 -0.22 8.87 -0.45
C ASP A 60 0.07 9.09 1.04
N PHE A 61 -0.62 8.35 1.91
CA PHE A 61 -0.36 8.38 3.35
C PHE A 61 1.15 8.28 3.61
N LEU A 62 1.81 7.21 3.17
CA LEU A 62 3.25 7.02 3.37
C LEU A 62 4.12 8.08 2.69
N TYR A 63 3.74 8.55 1.51
CA TYR A 63 4.47 9.57 0.76
C TYR A 63 4.54 10.90 1.51
N GLN A 64 3.48 11.28 2.23
CA GLN A 64 3.49 12.49 3.05
C GLN A 64 4.55 12.47 4.16
N PHE A 65 5.00 11.28 4.60
CA PHE A 65 6.03 11.14 5.65
C PHE A 65 7.43 10.93 5.09
N TYR A 66 7.56 10.10 4.05
CA TYR A 66 8.84 9.60 3.58
C TYR A 66 9.20 10.09 2.17
N SER A 67 8.50 11.10 1.62
CA SER A 67 8.71 11.60 0.25
C SER A 67 10.18 11.86 -0.11
N SER A 68 11.00 12.36 0.82
CA SER A 68 12.44 12.59 0.60
C SER A 68 13.24 11.32 0.33
N ASP A 69 12.77 10.20 0.85
CA ASP A 69 13.41 8.89 0.84
C ASP A 69 12.69 7.90 -0.09
N MET A 70 11.71 8.37 -0.87
CA MET A 70 10.94 7.58 -1.82
C MET A 70 11.32 7.91 -3.26
N ALA A 71 11.34 6.87 -4.11
CA ALA A 71 11.53 6.97 -5.54
C ALA A 71 10.29 6.49 -6.27
N LEU A 72 9.84 7.27 -7.25
CA LEU A 72 8.75 6.88 -8.14
C LEU A 72 9.31 5.93 -9.21
N GLY A 73 8.63 4.80 -9.39
CA GLY A 73 8.93 3.82 -10.42
C GLY A 73 7.65 3.36 -11.12
N ALA A 74 7.85 2.59 -12.19
CA ALA A 74 6.77 1.92 -12.89
C ALA A 74 7.17 0.49 -13.26
N ILE A 75 6.18 -0.40 -13.38
CA ILE A 75 6.40 -1.77 -13.84
C ILE A 75 5.42 -2.09 -14.96
N THR A 76 5.94 -2.49 -16.11
CA THR A 76 5.12 -3.03 -17.20
C THR A 76 4.44 -4.30 -16.74
N THR A 77 3.15 -4.40 -17.01
CA THR A 77 2.34 -5.57 -16.70
C THR A 77 1.77 -6.13 -17.97
N THR A 78 1.84 -7.45 -18.14
CA THR A 78 1.24 -8.15 -19.28
C THR A 78 0.57 -9.43 -18.79
N PRO A 79 -0.44 -9.96 -19.49
CA PRO A 79 -1.05 -11.23 -19.11
C PRO A 79 -0.10 -12.43 -19.29
N ASP A 80 0.86 -12.34 -20.20
CA ASP A 80 1.76 -13.44 -20.57
C ASP A 80 3.24 -13.14 -20.26
N SER A 81 3.93 -14.06 -19.58
CA SER A 81 5.37 -14.00 -19.32
C SER A 81 6.22 -14.09 -20.59
N THR A 82 5.67 -14.62 -21.69
CA THR A 82 6.39 -14.72 -22.96
C THR A 82 6.49 -13.39 -23.70
N THR A 83 5.75 -12.35 -23.28
CA THR A 83 5.85 -11.01 -23.87
C THR A 83 7.28 -10.48 -23.78
N VAL A 84 7.86 -10.14 -24.91
CA VAL A 84 9.19 -9.54 -25.02
C VAL A 84 9.06 -8.04 -24.79
N ILE A 85 9.83 -7.51 -23.84
CA ILE A 85 9.89 -6.09 -23.54
C ILE A 85 11.26 -5.58 -23.97
N VAL A 86 11.31 -4.65 -24.92
CA VAL A 86 12.53 -3.91 -25.26
C VAL A 86 12.47 -2.58 -24.54
N TYR A 87 13.35 -2.39 -23.55
CA TYR A 87 13.41 -1.17 -22.76
C TYR A 87 13.96 0.00 -23.58
N SER A 88 13.82 1.22 -23.06
CA SER A 88 14.26 2.44 -23.76
C SER A 88 15.76 2.47 -24.10
N ASP A 89 16.59 1.69 -23.39
CA ASP A 89 18.02 1.52 -23.68
C ASP A 89 18.32 0.43 -24.73
N GLY A 90 17.29 -0.20 -25.28
CA GLY A 90 17.35 -1.29 -26.26
C GLY A 90 17.61 -2.66 -25.66
N THR A 91 17.70 -2.80 -24.33
CA THR A 91 17.90 -4.10 -23.69
C THR A 91 16.62 -4.93 -23.73
N PRO A 92 16.70 -6.23 -24.05
CA PRO A 92 15.54 -7.11 -24.01
C PRO A 92 15.30 -7.64 -22.60
N GLY A 93 14.02 -7.76 -22.25
CA GLY A 93 13.52 -8.41 -21.06
C GLY A 93 12.24 -9.19 -21.36
N TYR A 94 11.73 -9.84 -20.33
CA TYR A 94 10.46 -10.55 -20.35
C TYR A 94 9.58 -10.01 -19.23
N SER A 95 8.27 -10.11 -19.42
CA SER A 95 7.31 -9.70 -18.41
C SER A 95 7.55 -10.44 -17.09
N PHE A 96 7.81 -9.66 -16.04
CA PHE A 96 8.02 -10.17 -14.70
C PHE A 96 6.76 -10.05 -13.84
N ASN A 97 5.88 -9.09 -14.16
CA ASN A 97 4.68 -8.77 -13.40
C ASN A 97 3.42 -8.95 -14.25
N HIS A 98 2.38 -9.53 -13.66
CA HIS A 98 1.13 -9.86 -14.35
C HIS A 98 -0.11 -9.15 -13.81
N ALA A 99 -0.01 -8.63 -12.59
CA ALA A 99 -1.06 -7.87 -11.94
C ALA A 99 -0.47 -7.10 -10.77
N VAL A 100 -1.22 -6.14 -10.28
CA VAL A 100 -0.94 -5.45 -9.02
C VAL A 100 -2.15 -5.60 -8.11
N GLY A 101 -1.99 -5.24 -6.85
CA GLY A 101 -3.12 -5.18 -5.94
C GLY A 101 -2.81 -4.42 -4.69
N ALA A 102 -3.84 -4.24 -3.89
CA ALA A 102 -3.77 -3.63 -2.58
C ALA A 102 -4.76 -4.32 -1.64
N LEU A 103 -4.41 -4.34 -0.36
CA LEU A 103 -5.33 -4.69 0.72
C LEU A 103 -5.58 -3.43 1.53
N TYR A 104 -6.84 -3.20 1.86
CA TYR A 104 -7.28 -2.06 2.67
C TYR A 104 -7.98 -2.54 3.93
N ASP A 105 -7.55 -1.96 5.04
CA ASP A 105 -8.09 -2.10 6.39
C ASP A 105 -8.62 -0.73 6.82
N PHE A 106 -9.93 -0.64 7.00
CA PHE A 106 -10.63 0.60 7.31
C PHE A 106 -10.60 0.95 8.80
N ASN A 107 -10.22 0.00 9.66
CA ASN A 107 -9.94 0.24 11.08
C ASN A 107 -8.49 0.69 11.33
N TYR A 108 -7.73 1.01 10.28
CA TYR A 108 -6.40 1.56 10.49
C TYR A 108 -6.43 2.96 11.11
N TYR A 109 -5.85 3.10 12.31
CA TYR A 109 -5.70 4.38 13.00
C TYR A 109 -5.01 5.48 12.18
N GLY A 110 -4.18 5.14 11.20
CA GLY A 110 -3.53 6.13 10.32
C GLY A 110 -4.50 6.88 9.41
N TRP A 111 -5.76 6.45 9.31
CA TRP A 111 -6.82 7.19 8.63
C TRP A 111 -7.35 8.39 9.41
N GLY A 112 -6.98 8.54 10.69
CA GLY A 112 -7.40 9.65 11.55
C GLY A 112 -8.92 9.74 11.65
N ASP A 113 -9.49 10.91 11.37
CA ASP A 113 -10.93 11.20 11.43
C ASP A 113 -11.81 10.29 10.55
N ASN A 114 -11.21 9.52 9.63
CA ASN A 114 -11.91 8.61 8.72
C ASN A 114 -11.72 7.13 9.09
N GLU A 115 -11.13 6.83 10.26
CA GLU A 115 -11.09 5.46 10.77
C GLU A 115 -12.52 4.96 11.04
N PHE A 116 -12.78 3.71 10.67
CA PHE A 116 -14.01 3.00 11.00
C PHE A 116 -13.78 2.04 12.16
N ASN A 117 -14.75 1.93 13.06
CA ASN A 117 -14.75 0.92 14.11
C ASN A 117 -14.92 -0.47 13.50
N GLU A 118 -14.37 -1.51 14.14
CA GLU A 118 -14.59 -2.91 13.79
C GLU A 118 -16.05 -3.27 13.53
N THR A 119 -16.99 -2.63 14.25
CA THR A 119 -18.43 -2.88 14.14
C THR A 119 -19.18 -1.98 13.15
N ASP A 120 -18.48 -1.06 12.49
CA ASP A 120 -19.09 -0.17 11.50
C ASP A 120 -19.30 -0.86 10.17
N GLN A 121 -20.36 -0.47 9.47
CA GLN A 121 -20.55 -0.87 8.08
C GLN A 121 -19.87 0.13 7.16
N VAL A 122 -18.95 -0.38 6.34
CA VAL A 122 -18.22 0.36 5.31
C VAL A 122 -18.77 -0.04 3.94
N ASN A 123 -19.05 0.93 3.08
CA ASN A 123 -19.47 0.71 1.71
C ASN A 123 -18.40 1.22 0.76
N ILE A 124 -17.92 0.35 -0.12
CA ILE A 124 -16.91 0.69 -1.12
C ILE A 124 -17.60 1.28 -2.34
N ASP A 125 -17.31 2.54 -2.62
CA ASP A 125 -18.00 3.32 -3.65
C ASP A 125 -17.26 3.28 -4.98
N SER A 126 -15.95 3.59 -4.97
CA SER A 126 -15.15 3.64 -6.18
C SER A 126 -13.69 3.28 -5.93
N LEU A 127 -13.01 2.81 -6.98
CA LEU A 127 -11.63 2.34 -6.94
C LEU A 127 -10.83 3.10 -8.00
N TYR A 128 -9.59 3.42 -7.66
CA TYR A 128 -8.69 4.10 -8.57
C TYR A 128 -7.33 3.41 -8.62
N VAL A 129 -6.71 3.45 -9.80
CA VAL A 129 -5.31 3.10 -9.96
C VAL A 129 -4.63 4.09 -10.91
N ILE A 130 -3.40 4.46 -10.59
CA ILE A 130 -2.58 5.31 -11.44
C ILE A 130 -1.57 4.42 -12.18
N GLY A 131 -1.59 4.51 -13.50
CA GLY A 131 -0.69 3.80 -14.40
C GLY A 131 -0.29 4.67 -15.57
N GLY A 132 0.58 4.16 -16.42
CA GLY A 132 0.91 4.74 -17.71
C GLY A 132 0.40 3.87 -18.84
N TYR A 133 -0.13 4.51 -19.89
CA TYR A 133 -0.71 3.84 -21.04
C TYR A 133 -0.18 4.48 -22.33
N ASP A 134 0.57 3.70 -23.12
CA ASP A 134 1.01 4.14 -24.44
C ASP A 134 0.22 3.40 -25.52
N ILE A 135 -0.07 4.10 -26.61
CA ILE A 135 -0.90 3.57 -27.70
C ILE A 135 -0.02 3.33 -28.91
N PHE A 136 0.31 2.05 -29.14
CA PHE A 136 1.02 1.57 -30.33
C PHE A 136 0.03 1.20 -31.45
N ASP A 137 -1.13 0.66 -31.09
CA ASP A 137 -2.26 0.42 -31.97
C ASP A 137 -3.56 0.98 -31.36
N GLY A 138 -4.07 2.06 -31.97
CA GLY A 138 -5.31 2.71 -31.53
C GLY A 138 -6.60 1.97 -31.87
N SER A 139 -6.52 0.82 -32.55
CA SER A 139 -7.67 -0.04 -32.84
C SER A 139 -7.91 -1.10 -31.77
N ASN A 140 -6.93 -1.34 -30.89
CA ASN A 140 -7.07 -2.27 -29.78
C ASN A 140 -8.08 -1.78 -28.73
N THR A 141 -8.77 -2.75 -28.14
CA THR A 141 -9.69 -2.51 -27.01
C THR A 141 -9.05 -3.05 -25.74
N ASP A 142 -8.21 -2.22 -25.15
CA ASP A 142 -7.48 -2.52 -23.93
C ASP A 142 -8.34 -2.29 -22.69
N LYS A 143 -8.12 -3.08 -21.64
CA LYS A 143 -8.89 -2.96 -20.40
C LYS A 143 -8.00 -3.01 -19.17
N ILE A 144 -8.43 -2.31 -18.13
CA ILE A 144 -8.02 -2.53 -16.75
C ILE A 144 -9.15 -3.23 -16.02
N ARG A 145 -8.86 -4.39 -15.45
CA ARG A 145 -9.84 -5.19 -14.71
C ARG A 145 -9.56 -5.09 -13.22
N PHE A 146 -10.55 -4.63 -12.47
CA PHE A 146 -10.57 -4.69 -11.02
C PHE A 146 -11.34 -5.94 -10.60
N THR A 147 -10.74 -6.75 -9.71
CA THR A 147 -11.41 -7.83 -9.00
C THR A 147 -11.33 -7.51 -7.52
N ILE A 148 -12.47 -7.22 -6.91
CA ILE A 148 -12.56 -6.92 -5.48
C ILE A 148 -13.29 -8.01 -4.71
N PHE A 149 -12.92 -8.17 -3.45
CA PHE A 149 -13.53 -9.11 -2.51
C PHE A 149 -13.22 -8.69 -1.08
N LYS A 150 -13.96 -9.25 -0.12
CA LYS A 150 -13.76 -9.01 1.31
C LYS A 150 -13.60 -10.30 2.09
N GLY A 151 -13.08 -10.19 3.30
CA GLY A 151 -13.06 -11.28 4.26
C GLY A 151 -12.46 -10.87 5.60
N ALA A 152 -12.46 -11.79 6.56
CA ALA A 152 -11.90 -11.53 7.88
C ALA A 152 -10.41 -11.14 7.80
N ASN A 153 -9.99 -10.20 8.65
CA ASN A 153 -8.59 -9.84 8.82
C ASN A 153 -7.79 -11.02 9.42
N GLY A 154 -7.23 -11.86 8.56
CA GLY A 154 -6.58 -13.11 8.96
C GLY A 154 -5.65 -13.67 7.90
N PHE A 155 -4.90 -14.72 8.26
CA PHE A 155 -4.01 -15.44 7.34
C PHE A 155 -4.71 -16.67 6.76
N SER A 156 -5.92 -16.46 6.25
CA SER A 156 -6.78 -17.51 5.73
C SER A 156 -7.62 -16.97 4.57
N SER A 157 -7.93 -17.86 3.62
CA SER A 157 -8.74 -17.52 2.44
C SER A 157 -9.97 -16.69 2.83
N PRO A 158 -10.25 -15.56 2.16
CA PRO A 158 -9.72 -15.15 0.86
C PRO A 158 -8.34 -14.47 0.86
N PHE A 159 -7.73 -14.31 2.04
CA PHE A 159 -6.39 -13.77 2.20
C PHE A 159 -5.36 -14.85 2.51
N SER A 160 -4.10 -14.45 2.56
CA SER A 160 -2.96 -15.22 3.00
C SER A 160 -1.95 -14.23 3.60
N GLY A 161 -0.72 -14.64 3.79
CA GLY A 161 0.34 -13.69 4.07
C GLY A 161 1.68 -14.35 4.25
N VAL A 162 2.64 -13.51 4.56
CA VAL A 162 4.01 -13.91 4.87
C VAL A 162 4.39 -13.35 6.21
N GLN A 163 5.30 -14.03 6.90
CA GLN A 163 5.99 -13.48 8.06
C GLN A 163 7.44 -13.27 7.67
N TYR A 164 8.03 -12.12 7.98
CA TYR A 164 9.44 -11.84 7.77
C TYR A 164 10.25 -12.25 9.00
N ASN A 165 11.52 -12.59 8.78
CA ASN A 165 12.42 -12.86 9.90
C ASN A 165 12.70 -11.56 10.67
N ALA A 166 13.01 -11.71 11.95
CA ALA A 166 13.45 -10.59 12.77
C ALA A 166 14.73 -9.95 12.20
N GLY A 167 14.81 -8.62 12.23
CA GLY A 167 15.93 -7.87 11.67
C GLY A 167 16.00 -7.81 10.14
N THR A 168 14.91 -8.18 9.43
CA THR A 168 14.84 -8.02 7.96
C THR A 168 14.81 -6.55 7.53
N TRP A 169 14.16 -5.70 8.33
CA TRP A 169 13.85 -4.30 8.00
C TRP A 169 14.55 -3.37 8.97
N ALA A 170 15.34 -2.43 8.44
CA ALA A 170 16.23 -1.61 9.26
C ALA A 170 15.48 -0.60 10.15
N ALA A 171 14.29 -0.16 9.73
CA ALA A 171 13.46 0.77 10.48
C ALA A 171 12.55 0.09 11.50
N LEU A 172 12.52 -1.25 11.57
CA LEU A 172 11.73 -1.99 12.57
C LEU A 172 12.62 -2.46 13.72
N ASP A 173 12.00 -2.73 14.87
CA ASP A 173 12.70 -3.36 15.99
C ASP A 173 13.33 -4.69 15.52
N PRO A 174 14.62 -4.93 15.79
CA PRO A 174 15.35 -6.09 15.25
C PRO A 174 14.87 -7.43 15.81
N THR A 175 13.97 -7.44 16.79
CA THR A 175 13.33 -8.63 17.38
C THR A 175 11.96 -8.93 16.76
N VAL A 176 11.35 -7.97 16.08
CA VAL A 176 9.99 -8.09 15.52
C VAL A 176 10.00 -8.91 14.24
N GLN A 177 9.13 -9.92 14.18
CA GLN A 177 8.84 -10.71 12.99
C GLN A 177 7.58 -10.17 12.31
N ALA A 178 7.74 -9.05 11.60
CA ALA A 178 6.64 -8.38 10.92
C ALA A 178 5.95 -9.33 9.93
N THR A 179 4.63 -9.23 9.85
CA THR A 179 3.85 -9.94 8.85
C THR A 179 3.50 -9.03 7.68
N ALA A 180 2.96 -9.60 6.62
CA ALA A 180 2.28 -8.85 5.59
C ALA A 180 1.21 -9.72 4.93
N LYS A 181 0.05 -9.13 4.66
CA LYS A 181 -1.07 -9.84 4.06
C LYS A 181 -0.93 -9.91 2.55
N THR A 182 -1.37 -11.04 2.02
CA THR A 182 -1.50 -11.25 0.58
C THR A 182 -2.91 -11.70 0.27
N MET A 183 -3.27 -11.69 -1.00
CA MET A 183 -4.49 -12.32 -1.48
C MET A 183 -4.26 -13.81 -1.71
N ALA A 184 -5.22 -14.67 -1.35
CA ALA A 184 -5.16 -16.07 -1.75
C ALA A 184 -5.29 -16.14 -3.28
N TYR A 185 -4.44 -16.94 -3.91
CA TYR A 185 -4.32 -17.01 -5.37
C TYR A 185 -4.19 -18.46 -5.80
N ALA A 186 -4.60 -18.78 -7.02
CA ALA A 186 -4.41 -20.09 -7.62
C ALA A 186 -3.54 -19.96 -8.86
N GLY A 187 -2.25 -20.26 -8.72
CA GLY A 187 -1.30 -20.31 -9.84
C GLY A 187 -1.71 -21.32 -10.91
N SER A 188 -1.37 -21.04 -12.17
CA SER A 188 -1.66 -21.91 -13.31
C SER A 188 -0.46 -21.98 -14.24
N SER A 189 -0.05 -23.19 -14.61
CA SER A 189 1.05 -23.40 -15.57
C SER A 189 0.70 -23.01 -17.02
N SER A 190 -0.52 -22.54 -17.28
CA SER A 190 -0.95 -22.10 -18.61
C SER A 190 -0.51 -20.67 -18.91
N ASP A 191 -0.10 -20.43 -20.15
CA ASP A 191 0.19 -19.11 -20.71
C ASP A 191 -1.06 -18.22 -20.85
N GLY A 192 -0.84 -16.93 -21.10
CA GLY A 192 -1.90 -15.93 -21.24
C GLY A 192 -2.55 -15.57 -19.90
N ASN A 193 -3.81 -15.14 -19.93
CA ASN A 193 -4.54 -14.80 -18.70
C ASN A 193 -5.14 -16.04 -18.03
N ALA A 194 -4.37 -16.70 -17.16
CA ALA A 194 -4.78 -17.88 -16.39
C ALA A 194 -4.48 -17.73 -14.89
N GLY A 195 -4.99 -18.66 -14.08
CA GLY A 195 -4.97 -18.50 -12.63
C GLY A 195 -5.95 -17.41 -12.17
N GLY A 196 -5.81 -16.95 -10.93
CA GLY A 196 -6.66 -15.90 -10.39
C GLY A 196 -6.71 -15.91 -8.87
N VAL A 197 -7.27 -14.85 -8.29
CA VAL A 197 -7.59 -14.82 -6.86
C VAL A 197 -8.57 -15.94 -6.50
N SER A 198 -8.33 -16.60 -5.38
CA SER A 198 -9.10 -17.78 -4.94
C SER A 198 -10.36 -17.43 -4.14
N ALA A 199 -10.66 -16.14 -3.98
CA ALA A 199 -11.84 -15.66 -3.27
C ALA A 199 -13.13 -16.13 -3.97
N THR A 200 -14.12 -16.59 -3.20
CA THR A 200 -15.37 -17.17 -3.74
C THR A 200 -16.41 -16.14 -4.13
N ASN A 201 -16.44 -14.99 -3.46
CA ASN A 201 -17.40 -13.91 -3.70
C ASN A 201 -16.66 -12.67 -4.16
N THR A 202 -16.36 -12.61 -5.46
CA THR A 202 -15.68 -11.48 -6.09
C THR A 202 -16.66 -10.60 -6.87
N THR A 203 -16.35 -9.32 -6.95
CA THR A 203 -16.96 -8.38 -7.90
C THR A 203 -15.89 -7.99 -8.92
N VAL A 204 -16.21 -8.16 -10.21
CA VAL A 204 -15.29 -7.85 -11.32
C VAL A 204 -15.82 -6.64 -12.08
N ILE A 205 -14.97 -5.65 -12.29
CA ILE A 205 -15.29 -4.38 -12.94
C ILE A 205 -14.22 -4.09 -13.98
N ASP A 206 -14.63 -3.94 -15.24
CA ASP A 206 -13.72 -3.63 -16.35
C ASP A 206 -13.82 -2.14 -16.69
N TYR A 207 -12.68 -1.45 -16.71
CA TYR A 207 -12.51 -0.15 -17.35
C TYR A 207 -11.96 -0.36 -18.76
N THR A 208 -12.60 0.20 -19.78
CA THR A 208 -12.08 0.16 -21.15
C THR A 208 -11.23 1.40 -21.41
N LEU A 209 -9.94 1.19 -21.67
CA LEU A 209 -9.00 2.26 -21.94
C LEU A 209 -9.30 2.92 -23.29
N SER A 210 -8.98 4.21 -23.37
CA SER A 210 -9.22 5.05 -24.53
C SER A 210 -8.02 5.96 -24.81
N THR A 211 -8.11 6.76 -25.87
CA THR A 211 -7.09 7.78 -26.18
C THR A 211 -6.97 8.86 -25.12
N ALA A 212 -8.02 9.09 -24.32
CA ALA A 212 -8.00 10.03 -23.19
C ALA A 212 -7.10 9.57 -22.04
N ASP A 213 -6.80 8.28 -21.96
CA ASP A 213 -5.99 7.68 -20.91
C ASP A 213 -4.49 7.65 -21.25
N SER A 214 -4.10 8.15 -22.42
CA SER A 214 -2.71 8.11 -22.87
C SER A 214 -1.75 8.93 -21.97
N GLY A 215 -0.53 8.43 -21.81
CA GLY A 215 0.44 8.97 -20.85
C GLY A 215 0.12 8.52 -19.43
N VAL A 216 0.08 9.44 -18.46
CA VAL A 216 -0.37 9.10 -17.09
C VAL A 216 -1.89 8.93 -17.07
N ALA A 217 -2.33 7.68 -16.96
CA ALA A 217 -3.70 7.24 -16.83
C ALA A 217 -4.15 7.26 -15.36
N VAL A 218 -5.28 7.91 -15.08
CA VAL A 218 -5.96 7.83 -13.79
C VAL A 218 -7.23 7.02 -14.01
N VAL A 219 -7.13 5.72 -13.77
CA VAL A 219 -8.21 4.78 -14.07
C VAL A 219 -9.11 4.66 -12.85
N GLY A 220 -10.35 5.13 -12.98
CA GLY A 220 -11.36 5.08 -11.92
C GLY A 220 -12.59 4.26 -12.32
N VAL A 221 -13.09 3.44 -11.40
CA VAL A 221 -14.32 2.65 -11.59
C VAL A 221 -15.26 2.79 -10.40
N GLU A 222 -16.55 2.89 -10.67
CA GLU A 222 -17.60 2.79 -9.66
C GLU A 222 -17.90 1.32 -9.35
N VAL A 223 -18.15 1.02 -8.08
CA VAL A 223 -18.55 -0.33 -7.66
C VAL A 223 -20.06 -0.52 -7.93
N PRO A 224 -20.45 -1.54 -8.72
CA PRO A 224 -21.85 -1.74 -9.11
C PRO A 224 -22.81 -1.96 -7.93
N ASN A 225 -24.11 -1.72 -8.18
CA ASN A 225 -25.22 -2.04 -7.26
C ASN A 225 -25.19 -1.34 -5.88
N GLY A 226 -24.64 -0.12 -5.81
CA GLY A 226 -24.60 0.64 -4.55
C GLY A 226 -23.45 0.27 -3.63
N GLY A 227 -22.38 -0.32 -4.18
CA GLY A 227 -21.13 -0.59 -3.48
C GLY A 227 -20.99 -2.01 -2.93
N LEU A 228 -19.74 -2.41 -2.68
CA LEU A 228 -19.43 -3.60 -1.89
C LEU A 228 -19.52 -3.20 -0.41
N SER A 229 -20.41 -3.81 0.34
CA SER A 229 -20.54 -3.55 1.78
C SER A 229 -19.76 -4.56 2.60
N MET A 230 -19.04 -4.07 3.61
CA MET A 230 -18.19 -4.82 4.52
C MET A 230 -18.27 -4.26 5.94
N MET A 231 -17.81 -5.03 6.92
CA MET A 231 -17.62 -4.55 8.30
C MET A 231 -16.22 -3.95 8.46
N GLY A 232 -16.02 -3.06 9.42
CA GLY A 232 -14.72 -2.43 9.69
C GLY A 232 -13.62 -3.41 10.10
N ASP A 233 -13.98 -4.58 10.65
CA ASP A 233 -13.05 -5.67 10.98
C ASP A 233 -12.67 -6.58 9.79
N GLU A 234 -13.29 -6.36 8.63
CA GLU A 234 -12.96 -7.06 7.40
C GLU A 234 -11.88 -6.32 6.60
N LEU A 235 -11.12 -7.05 5.82
CA LEU A 235 -10.21 -6.48 4.82
C LEU A 235 -10.86 -6.45 3.45
N LEU A 236 -10.55 -5.40 2.69
CA LEU A 236 -10.84 -5.30 1.27
C LEU A 236 -9.61 -5.76 0.48
N GLY A 237 -9.77 -6.77 -0.37
CA GLY A 237 -8.78 -7.14 -1.37
C GLY A 237 -9.12 -6.51 -2.72
N ILE A 238 -8.14 -5.84 -3.33
CA ILE A 238 -8.23 -5.25 -4.67
C ILE A 238 -7.14 -5.89 -5.54
N PHE A 239 -7.54 -6.59 -6.58
CA PHE A 239 -6.65 -7.21 -7.56
C PHE A 239 -6.88 -6.58 -8.93
N ILE A 240 -5.82 -6.10 -9.57
CA ILE A 240 -5.90 -5.28 -10.78
C ILE A 240 -5.03 -5.87 -11.89
N GLU A 241 -5.66 -6.15 -13.03
CA GLU A 241 -5.03 -6.73 -14.21
C GLU A 241 -5.08 -5.76 -15.40
N TYR A 242 -4.04 -5.79 -16.23
CA TYR A 242 -4.08 -5.22 -17.56
C TYR A 242 -4.39 -6.30 -18.60
N LEU A 243 -5.40 -6.05 -19.43
CA LEU A 243 -5.87 -6.95 -20.47
C LEU A 243 -5.73 -6.24 -21.83
N PRO A 244 -4.60 -6.41 -22.53
CA PRO A 244 -4.39 -5.81 -23.82
C PRO A 244 -5.36 -6.35 -24.87
N GLY A 245 -5.84 -5.47 -25.75
CA GLY A 245 -6.54 -5.85 -26.96
C GLY A 245 -5.59 -6.53 -27.93
N GLY A 246 -6.06 -7.57 -28.62
CA GLY A 246 -5.26 -8.25 -29.64
C GLY A 246 -4.13 -9.15 -29.13
N ALA A 247 -3.98 -9.31 -27.81
CA ALA A 247 -2.91 -10.10 -27.21
C ALA A 247 -2.87 -11.55 -27.72
N SER A 248 -1.66 -12.04 -27.96
CA SER A 248 -1.36 -13.38 -28.44
C SER A 248 -0.19 -13.99 -27.67
N THR A 249 0.31 -15.15 -28.11
CA THR A 249 1.53 -15.72 -27.52
C THR A 249 2.76 -15.06 -28.14
N SER A 250 3.75 -14.71 -27.32
CA SER A 250 5.01 -14.08 -27.77
C SER A 250 4.86 -12.68 -28.35
N ASP A 251 3.94 -11.87 -27.81
CA ASP A 251 3.80 -10.45 -28.16
C ASP A 251 5.07 -9.64 -27.82
N THR A 252 5.23 -8.49 -28.48
CA THR A 252 6.33 -7.56 -28.23
C THR A 252 5.82 -6.18 -27.77
N ILE A 253 6.53 -5.58 -26.81
CA ILE A 253 6.46 -4.16 -26.44
C ILE A 253 7.86 -3.59 -26.63
N ASP A 254 8.04 -2.58 -27.49
CA ASP A 254 9.31 -1.91 -27.71
C ASP A 254 9.23 -0.42 -27.37
N TYR A 255 9.70 -0.08 -26.17
CA TYR A 255 9.80 1.28 -25.66
C TYR A 255 10.93 2.09 -26.30
N SER A 256 11.89 1.45 -26.99
CA SER A 256 12.95 2.18 -27.68
C SER A 256 12.48 2.81 -29.00
N ASN A 257 11.47 2.20 -29.62
CA ASN A 257 10.90 2.65 -30.89
C ASN A 257 9.41 3.06 -30.80
N ASN A 258 8.78 2.91 -29.64
CA ASN A 258 7.34 3.11 -29.42
C ASN A 258 6.48 2.28 -30.36
N THR A 259 6.78 0.98 -30.45
CA THR A 259 6.08 0.01 -31.31
C THR A 259 5.85 -1.29 -30.57
N GLY A 260 4.86 -2.09 -30.97
CA GLY A 260 4.63 -3.40 -30.39
C GLY A 260 3.41 -4.08 -30.99
N ASP A 261 3.23 -5.36 -30.65
CA ASP A 261 2.04 -6.14 -31.01
C ASP A 261 0.84 -5.80 -30.13
N ILE A 262 1.11 -5.34 -28.90
CA ILE A 262 0.13 -4.87 -27.92
C ILE A 262 0.49 -3.48 -27.42
N ASN A 263 -0.52 -2.76 -26.93
CA ASN A 263 -0.29 -1.53 -26.19
C ASN A 263 0.34 -1.86 -24.81
N PRO A 264 1.31 -1.08 -24.31
CA PRO A 264 1.80 -1.25 -22.96
C PRO A 264 0.91 -0.53 -21.95
N PHE A 265 0.67 -1.19 -20.82
CA PHE A 265 0.28 -0.53 -19.59
C PHE A 265 1.29 -0.86 -18.50
N TYR A 266 1.68 0.16 -17.74
CA TYR A 266 2.58 0.01 -16.60
C TYR A 266 1.97 0.65 -15.36
N PHE A 267 2.06 -0.04 -14.23
CA PHE A 267 1.53 0.48 -12.97
C PHE A 267 2.59 1.32 -12.27
N TYR A 268 2.20 2.52 -11.83
CA TYR A 268 3.08 3.35 -11.02
C TYR A 268 3.07 2.89 -9.56
N TYR A 269 4.22 3.02 -8.93
CA TYR A 269 4.41 2.78 -7.51
C TYR A 269 5.47 3.72 -6.96
N TYR A 270 5.42 3.94 -5.65
CA TYR A 270 6.59 4.40 -4.92
C TYR A 270 7.35 3.25 -4.33
N ARG A 271 8.66 3.42 -4.23
CA ARG A 271 9.54 2.51 -3.52
C ARG A 271 10.53 3.26 -2.65
N GLU A 272 11.19 2.53 -1.77
CA GLU A 272 12.29 3.07 -0.98
C GLU A 272 13.43 3.50 -1.91
N GLY A 273 14.03 4.66 -1.63
CA GLY A 273 15.17 5.19 -2.35
C GLY A 273 16.42 4.34 -2.11
N ASN A 274 16.60 3.86 -0.88
CA ASN A 274 17.67 2.92 -0.54
C ASN A 274 17.23 1.47 -0.73
N THR A 275 17.58 0.91 -1.88
CA THR A 275 17.24 -0.48 -2.24
C THR A 275 18.29 -1.51 -1.79
N SER A 276 19.40 -1.05 -1.21
CA SER A 276 20.50 -1.93 -0.74
C SER A 276 20.37 -2.31 0.73
N ALA A 277 19.57 -1.55 1.49
CA ALA A 277 19.24 -1.84 2.88
C ALA A 277 17.76 -1.48 3.09
N PRO A 278 16.84 -2.46 2.89
CA PRO A 278 15.42 -2.18 2.94
C PRO A 278 15.00 -1.66 4.31
N GLN A 279 14.26 -0.55 4.33
CA GLN A 279 13.91 0.15 5.56
C GLN A 279 12.65 -0.44 6.19
N GLY A 280 11.66 -0.80 5.37
CA GLY A 280 10.35 -1.30 5.79
C GLY A 280 9.29 -0.21 5.83
N TYR A 281 9.43 0.88 5.06
CA TYR A 281 8.48 2.01 5.10
C TYR A 281 7.06 1.63 4.69
N PHE A 282 6.89 0.60 3.85
CA PHE A 282 5.58 0.12 3.43
C PHE A 282 5.07 -1.06 4.28
N ILE A 283 5.71 -1.33 5.42
CA ILE A 283 5.25 -2.32 6.41
C ILE A 283 4.47 -1.61 7.48
N GLN A 284 3.18 -1.88 7.50
CA GLN A 284 2.28 -1.34 8.53
C GLN A 284 2.14 -2.26 9.75
N ASP A 285 2.44 -3.57 9.60
CA ASP A 285 2.36 -4.61 10.65
C ASP A 285 3.44 -4.44 11.77
N TYR A 286 3.92 -3.21 12.02
CA TYR A 286 4.65 -2.88 13.25
C TYR A 286 3.75 -3.12 14.49
N ASP A 287 2.44 -2.95 14.29
CA ASP A 287 1.35 -3.21 15.21
C ASP A 287 0.47 -4.33 14.62
N SER A 288 0.12 -5.34 15.41
CA SER A 288 -0.68 -6.50 14.99
C SER A 288 -2.13 -6.19 14.55
N THR A 289 -2.58 -4.95 14.67
CA THR A 289 -3.96 -4.56 14.39
C THR A 289 -4.25 -4.23 12.94
N SER A 290 -3.27 -3.74 12.15
CA SER A 290 -3.59 -3.17 10.84
C SER A 290 -2.61 -3.47 9.70
N THR A 291 -3.12 -3.55 8.46
CA THR A 291 -2.47 -4.34 7.41
C THR A 291 -2.58 -3.81 5.97
N ASN A 292 -2.75 -2.50 5.78
CA ASN A 292 -2.75 -1.96 4.42
C ASN A 292 -1.42 -2.27 3.73
N CYS A 293 -1.49 -2.83 2.52
CA CYS A 293 -0.29 -3.18 1.80
C CYS A 293 -0.54 -3.37 0.31
N SER A 294 0.52 -3.18 -0.46
CA SER A 294 0.53 -3.43 -1.90
C SER A 294 1.00 -4.85 -2.21
N ASN A 295 0.44 -5.41 -3.27
CA ASN A 295 0.69 -6.76 -3.73
C ASN A 295 1.08 -6.75 -5.21
N PHE A 296 1.90 -7.71 -5.59
CA PHE A 296 2.29 -7.98 -6.98
C PHE A 296 1.79 -9.35 -7.40
N LEU A 297 1.84 -9.63 -8.69
CA LEU A 297 1.73 -10.99 -9.21
C LEU A 297 2.94 -11.29 -10.09
N PHE A 298 3.99 -11.83 -9.47
CA PHE A 298 5.20 -12.21 -10.21
C PHE A 298 4.98 -13.47 -11.02
N ASN A 299 5.70 -13.58 -12.14
CA ASN A 299 5.65 -14.72 -13.03
C ASN A 299 5.79 -16.08 -12.33
N THR A 300 6.69 -16.21 -11.36
CA THR A 300 6.89 -17.48 -10.66
C THR A 300 5.65 -17.96 -9.91
N THR A 301 4.94 -17.04 -9.27
CA THR A 301 3.68 -17.33 -8.58
C THR A 301 2.55 -17.54 -9.57
N ARG A 302 2.41 -16.65 -10.55
CA ARG A 302 1.41 -16.72 -11.63
C ARG A 302 1.42 -18.10 -12.31
N TYR A 303 2.60 -18.61 -12.64
CA TYR A 303 2.80 -19.86 -13.38
C TYR A 303 2.87 -21.13 -12.51
N ALA A 304 2.57 -21.02 -11.21
CA ALA A 304 2.76 -22.12 -10.25
C ALA A 304 4.19 -22.73 -10.30
N ALA A 305 5.21 -21.91 -10.55
CA ALA A 305 6.57 -22.36 -10.81
C ALA A 305 7.33 -22.76 -9.52
N TRP A 306 6.81 -22.44 -8.34
CA TRP A 306 7.44 -22.82 -7.08
C TRP A 306 7.23 -24.30 -6.77
N SER A 307 8.27 -24.95 -6.23
CA SER A 307 8.25 -26.36 -5.86
C SER A 307 8.91 -26.59 -4.50
N GLY A 308 8.77 -27.82 -3.96
CA GLY A 308 9.37 -28.20 -2.68
C GLY A 308 8.85 -27.34 -1.51
N THR A 309 9.75 -26.85 -0.67
CA THR A 309 9.42 -26.03 0.51
C THR A 309 8.86 -24.64 0.17
N SER A 310 8.96 -24.21 -1.09
CA SER A 310 8.43 -22.91 -1.55
C SER A 310 7.09 -23.00 -2.26
N SER A 311 6.50 -24.21 -2.40
CA SER A 311 5.26 -24.40 -3.19
C SER A 311 4.07 -23.57 -2.71
N TRP A 312 4.01 -23.23 -1.41
CA TRP A 312 2.97 -22.39 -0.83
C TRP A 312 2.87 -21.00 -1.48
N ARG A 313 3.96 -20.52 -2.10
CA ARG A 313 3.98 -19.23 -2.82
C ARG A 313 3.13 -19.23 -4.10
N ASN A 314 2.72 -20.40 -4.58
CA ASN A 314 1.79 -20.52 -5.70
C ASN A 314 0.34 -20.26 -5.29
N ASP A 315 0.05 -20.30 -3.98
CA ASP A 315 -1.30 -20.24 -3.43
C ASP A 315 -1.67 -18.82 -2.92
N GLN A 316 -0.85 -17.82 -3.26
CA GLN A 316 -1.03 -16.44 -2.85
C GLN A 316 -0.37 -15.46 -3.81
N THR A 317 -0.80 -14.21 -3.82
CA THR A 317 -0.10 -13.12 -4.52
C THR A 317 1.31 -12.90 -3.96
N SER A 318 2.13 -12.24 -4.77
CA SER A 318 3.49 -11.86 -4.39
C SER A 318 3.49 -10.55 -3.61
N ILE A 319 4.52 -10.34 -2.81
CA ILE A 319 4.60 -9.15 -1.98
C ILE A 319 6.03 -8.66 -1.81
N ASN A 320 6.22 -7.34 -1.85
CA ASN A 320 7.48 -6.68 -1.64
C ASN A 320 7.24 -5.37 -0.90
N MET A 321 7.65 -5.33 0.37
CA MET A 321 7.40 -4.23 1.29
C MET A 321 8.33 -3.02 1.14
N SER A 322 9.19 -3.02 0.13
CA SER A 322 9.91 -1.81 -0.28
C SER A 322 9.14 -1.02 -1.35
N TYR A 323 7.93 -1.43 -1.71
CA TYR A 323 7.15 -0.88 -2.83
C TYR A 323 5.67 -0.74 -2.44
N SER A 324 5.02 0.32 -2.93
CA SER A 324 3.57 0.47 -2.84
C SER A 324 2.97 1.12 -4.09
N HIS A 325 1.96 0.48 -4.64
CA HIS A 325 1.24 0.90 -5.83
C HIS A 325 0.33 2.10 -5.54
N LEU A 326 0.14 2.94 -6.55
CA LEU A 326 -0.81 4.05 -6.50
C LEU A 326 -2.24 3.56 -6.74
N ILE A 327 -2.79 2.83 -5.77
CA ILE A 327 -4.16 2.33 -5.75
C ILE A 327 -4.88 3.02 -4.61
N SER A 328 -6.04 3.62 -4.86
CA SER A 328 -6.86 4.26 -3.84
C SER A 328 -8.31 3.80 -3.92
N VAL A 329 -9.05 3.98 -2.82
CA VAL A 329 -10.45 3.58 -2.71
C VAL A 329 -11.24 4.69 -2.05
N THR A 330 -12.43 5.00 -2.57
CA THR A 330 -13.39 5.82 -1.83
C THR A 330 -14.38 4.92 -1.13
N ALA A 331 -14.60 5.15 0.16
CA ALA A 331 -15.53 4.36 0.95
C ALA A 331 -16.36 5.23 1.88
N SER A 332 -17.64 4.91 2.02
CA SER A 332 -18.59 5.65 2.84
C SER A 332 -19.21 4.79 3.92
N GLY A 333 -19.57 5.42 5.04
CA GLY A 333 -20.23 4.76 6.16
C GLY A 333 -20.46 5.77 7.29
N THR A 334 -21.04 5.29 8.38
CA THR A 334 -21.10 6.06 9.63
C THR A 334 -20.05 5.47 10.56
N SER A 335 -18.97 6.21 10.82
CA SER A 335 -18.01 5.80 11.84
C SER A 335 -18.64 5.95 13.24
N THR A 336 -18.53 4.91 14.05
CA THR A 336 -18.89 4.90 15.48
C THR A 336 -17.68 4.96 16.39
N ILE A 337 -16.47 5.05 15.82
CA ILE A 337 -15.34 5.60 16.56
C ILE A 337 -15.81 6.99 16.96
N GLY A 338 -16.00 7.14 18.27
CA GLY A 338 -16.52 8.37 18.81
C GLY A 338 -15.64 9.50 18.29
N ILE A 339 -16.28 10.53 17.75
CA ILE A 339 -15.92 11.85 18.24
C ILE A 339 -16.19 11.71 19.75
N GLU A 340 -15.20 11.28 20.54
CA GLU A 340 -15.16 11.81 21.90
C GLU A 340 -15.33 13.30 21.68
N ASP A 341 -16.43 13.83 22.23
CA ASP A 341 -16.82 15.22 22.08
C ASP A 341 -15.53 16.02 21.92
N ALA A 342 -15.39 16.67 20.77
CA ALA A 342 -14.43 17.75 20.64
C ALA A 342 -14.88 18.81 21.64
N ASP A 343 -14.64 18.57 22.93
CA ASP A 343 -14.51 19.59 23.94
C ASP A 343 -13.35 20.40 23.40
N LEU A 344 -13.76 21.51 22.78
CA LEU A 344 -13.05 22.58 22.08
C LEU A 344 -11.73 22.98 22.74
N THR A 345 -10.77 22.06 22.80
CA THR A 345 -9.45 22.24 23.38
C THR A 345 -8.47 21.84 22.31
N SER A 346 -8.23 22.80 21.42
CA SER A 346 -7.27 22.61 20.34
C SER A 346 -5.88 22.44 20.95
N VAL A 347 -5.15 21.46 20.42
CA VAL A 347 -3.76 21.21 20.80
C VAL A 347 -2.90 21.72 19.66
N SER A 348 -2.14 22.77 19.93
CA SER A 348 -1.26 23.37 18.94
C SER A 348 0.17 22.89 19.18
N ILE A 349 0.77 22.26 18.17
CA ILE A 349 2.16 21.78 18.24
C ILE A 349 3.05 22.53 17.25
N PHE A 350 4.09 23.19 17.76
CA PHE A 350 4.99 23.98 16.91
C PHE A 350 6.42 24.13 17.48
N PRO A 351 7.44 24.26 16.61
CA PRO A 351 7.36 24.04 15.18
C PRO A 351 7.17 22.54 14.90
N ASN A 352 6.31 22.22 13.93
CA ASN A 352 6.16 20.87 13.41
C ASN A 352 6.16 20.96 11.88
N PRO A 353 7.18 20.43 11.16
CA PRO A 353 8.31 19.66 11.67
C PRO A 353 9.32 20.46 12.54
N SER A 354 10.05 19.78 13.40
CA SER A 354 11.03 20.34 14.35
C SER A 354 12.45 19.79 14.16
N ASN A 355 13.44 20.41 14.79
CA ASN A 355 14.81 19.87 14.92
C ASN A 355 15.01 19.15 16.26
N GLY A 356 13.93 18.60 16.83
CA GLY A 356 13.94 17.87 18.08
C GLY A 356 13.25 18.57 19.25
N VAL A 357 12.96 19.87 19.17
CA VAL A 357 12.23 20.59 20.24
C VAL A 357 10.88 21.06 19.72
N VAL A 358 9.80 20.62 20.35
CA VAL A 358 8.42 21.00 20.04
C VAL A 358 7.77 21.69 21.24
N ASN A 359 6.90 22.66 20.97
CA ASN A 359 6.02 23.24 21.98
C ASN A 359 4.64 22.66 21.80
N VAL A 360 3.99 22.28 22.89
CA VAL A 360 2.60 21.86 22.96
C VAL A 360 1.83 22.91 23.73
N GLU A 361 0.76 23.43 23.14
CA GLU A 361 -0.11 24.44 23.72
C GLU A 361 -1.55 23.89 23.72
N LEU A 362 -2.23 23.97 24.87
CA LEU A 362 -3.64 23.59 25.01
C LEU A 362 -4.48 24.85 25.22
N ASP A 363 -5.67 24.89 24.62
CA ASP A 363 -6.68 25.92 24.93
C ASP A 363 -7.49 25.64 26.22
N ALA A 364 -7.02 24.72 27.08
CA ALA A 364 -7.61 24.41 28.38
C ALA A 364 -6.61 24.44 29.53
N THR A 365 -7.17 24.61 30.73
CA THR A 365 -6.44 24.46 32.00
C THR A 365 -6.81 23.10 32.60
N THR A 366 -5.90 22.13 32.54
CA THR A 366 -6.14 20.75 33.00
C THR A 366 -4.81 20.06 33.37
N ASP A 367 -4.89 19.04 34.21
CA ASP A 367 -3.79 18.10 34.43
C ASP A 367 -3.87 17.02 33.35
N ALA A 368 -2.81 16.86 32.56
CA ALA A 368 -2.78 15.89 31.46
C ALA A 368 -1.47 15.09 31.43
N THR A 369 -1.58 13.85 31.00
CA THR A 369 -0.46 12.98 30.68
C THR A 369 -0.07 13.22 29.23
N VAL A 370 1.15 13.69 29.01
CA VAL A 370 1.72 13.82 27.68
C VAL A 370 2.62 12.61 27.43
N THR A 371 2.27 11.81 26.43
CA THR A 371 3.07 10.65 26.00
C THR A 371 3.53 10.88 24.58
N VAL A 372 4.79 10.62 24.30
CA VAL A 372 5.32 10.55 22.93
C VAL A 372 5.83 9.15 22.70
N VAL A 373 5.30 8.51 21.66
CA VAL A 373 5.80 7.23 21.17
C VAL A 373 6.48 7.44 19.82
N ASP A 374 7.55 6.71 19.57
CA ASP A 374 8.15 6.65 18.24
C ASP A 374 7.30 5.78 17.29
N VAL A 375 7.72 5.69 16.03
CA VAL A 375 7.13 4.75 15.05
C VAL A 375 7.20 3.28 15.49
N LEU A 376 8.02 2.99 16.51
CA LEU A 376 8.16 1.68 17.11
C LEU A 376 7.23 1.50 18.34
N GLY A 377 6.26 2.40 18.56
CA GLY A 377 5.38 2.34 19.73
C GLY A 377 6.13 2.40 21.07
N GLN A 378 7.44 2.69 21.07
CA GLN A 378 8.23 2.85 22.27
C GLN A 378 7.95 4.24 22.82
N VAL A 379 7.55 4.30 24.09
CA VAL A 379 7.42 5.55 24.82
C VAL A 379 8.81 6.19 24.96
N VAL A 380 9.04 7.25 24.20
CA VAL A 380 10.29 8.02 24.21
C VAL A 380 10.23 9.24 25.12
N TYR A 381 9.02 9.68 25.46
CA TYR A 381 8.75 10.72 26.44
C TYR A 381 7.43 10.45 27.13
N ALA A 382 7.37 10.64 28.44
CA ALA A 382 6.13 10.61 29.21
C ALA A 382 6.25 11.56 30.40
N ALA A 383 5.30 12.49 30.53
CA ALA A 383 5.26 13.43 31.63
C ALA A 383 3.81 13.74 32.01
N ASN A 384 3.58 13.94 33.31
CA ASN A 384 2.34 14.54 33.79
C ASN A 384 2.56 16.05 33.87
N GLU A 385 1.80 16.79 33.08
CA GLU A 385 1.93 18.23 32.93
C GLU A 385 0.65 18.91 33.40
N ASN A 386 0.82 20.00 34.15
CA ASN A 386 -0.28 20.93 34.44
C ASN A 386 -0.29 21.98 33.33
N PHE A 387 -1.30 21.91 32.46
CA PHE A 387 -1.51 22.92 31.42
C PHE A 387 -2.36 24.05 31.97
N VAL A 388 -1.95 25.29 31.65
CA VAL A 388 -2.79 26.47 31.74
C VAL A 388 -3.14 26.88 30.31
N ALA A 389 -4.39 27.30 30.07
CA ALA A 389 -4.84 27.62 28.72
C ALA A 389 -3.92 28.67 28.04
N GLY A 390 -3.40 28.34 26.85
CA GLY A 390 -2.44 29.16 26.10
C GLY A 390 -0.99 29.12 26.61
N GLU A 391 -0.69 28.32 27.64
CA GLU A 391 0.68 28.07 28.10
C GLU A 391 1.34 27.01 27.22
N ARG A 392 2.63 27.22 26.94
CA ARG A 392 3.44 26.30 26.13
C ARG A 392 4.25 25.38 27.03
N LYS A 393 4.11 24.08 26.82
CA LYS A 393 5.00 23.07 27.37
C LYS A 393 6.03 22.66 26.32
N VAL A 394 7.29 22.58 26.73
CA VAL A 394 8.40 22.23 25.84
C VAL A 394 8.68 20.74 25.98
N ILE A 395 8.71 20.04 24.85
CA ILE A 395 9.13 18.65 24.76
C ILE A 395 10.41 18.60 23.95
N ASP A 396 11.48 18.10 24.58
CA ASP A 396 12.80 17.97 23.99
C ASP A 396 13.06 16.51 23.63
N LEU A 397 13.03 16.26 22.32
CA LEU A 397 13.31 15.01 21.64
C LEU A 397 14.59 15.12 20.80
N SER A 398 15.46 16.12 21.06
CA SER A 398 16.69 16.37 20.28
C SER A 398 17.70 15.23 20.32
N ASN A 399 17.60 14.35 21.33
CA ASN A 399 18.43 13.16 21.45
C ASN A 399 17.79 11.90 20.85
N ASN A 400 16.57 12.01 20.33
CA ASN A 400 15.85 10.92 19.69
C ASN A 400 16.17 10.88 18.18
N ALA A 401 15.88 9.76 17.55
CA ALA A 401 16.13 9.58 16.13
C ALA A 401 15.32 10.59 15.29
N LYS A 402 15.81 10.89 14.09
CA LYS A 402 15.02 11.63 13.11
C LYS A 402 13.89 10.74 12.64
N GLY A 403 12.69 11.28 12.50
CA GLY A 403 11.52 10.49 12.14
C GLY A 403 10.21 11.00 12.72
N MET A 404 9.17 10.18 12.58
CA MET A 404 7.83 10.46 13.08
C MET A 404 7.69 9.99 14.53
N TYR A 405 6.90 10.74 15.28
CA TYR A 405 6.43 10.37 16.61
C TYR A 405 4.94 10.68 16.71
N ILE A 406 4.24 9.90 17.51
CA ILE A 406 2.86 10.14 17.90
C ILE A 406 2.89 10.74 19.30
N LEU A 407 2.32 11.93 19.46
CA LEU A 407 2.14 12.57 20.75
C LEU A 407 0.68 12.41 21.17
N SER A 408 0.42 11.80 22.32
CA SER A 408 -0.89 11.81 22.96
C SER A 408 -0.91 12.75 24.16
N VAL A 409 -2.03 13.46 24.35
CA VAL A 409 -2.33 14.25 25.55
C VAL A 409 -3.64 13.75 26.14
N GLU A 410 -3.57 13.16 27.33
CA GLU A 410 -4.68 12.50 28.00
C GLU A 410 -4.91 13.12 29.39
N GLY A 411 -6.03 13.81 29.59
CA GLY A 411 -6.39 14.50 30.83
C GLY A 411 -7.90 14.64 30.99
N GLU A 412 -8.34 15.32 32.06
CA GLU A 412 -9.77 15.57 32.27
C GLU A 412 -10.29 16.51 31.17
N GLY A 413 -11.13 15.99 30.27
CA GLY A 413 -11.72 16.72 29.15
C GLY A 413 -10.79 16.95 27.95
N VAL A 414 -9.61 16.33 27.92
CA VAL A 414 -8.66 16.41 26.80
C VAL A 414 -8.15 15.01 26.46
N ASN A 415 -8.47 14.54 25.27
CA ASN A 415 -7.92 13.30 24.73
C ASN A 415 -7.58 13.55 23.26
N THR A 416 -6.31 13.84 22.99
CA THR A 416 -5.86 14.17 21.63
C THR A 416 -4.64 13.36 21.26
N VAL A 417 -4.52 13.09 19.97
CA VAL A 417 -3.38 12.40 19.39
C VAL A 417 -2.92 13.23 18.20
N GLU A 418 -1.68 13.71 18.27
CA GLU A 418 -1.10 14.61 17.30
C GLU A 418 0.23 14.07 16.79
N ARG A 419 0.45 14.22 15.49
CA ARG A 419 1.67 13.76 14.83
C ARG A 419 2.77 14.81 14.94
N ILE A 420 3.97 14.41 15.35
CA ILE A 420 5.16 15.29 15.35
C ILE A 420 6.29 14.69 14.50
N THR A 421 7.01 15.55 13.76
CA THR A 421 8.12 15.14 12.88
C THR A 421 9.44 15.79 13.31
N ILE A 422 10.50 15.00 13.46
CA ILE A 422 11.87 15.46 13.78
C ILE A 422 12.78 15.30 12.55
N LYS A 423 13.47 16.39 12.17
CA LYS A 423 14.32 16.50 10.97
C LYS A 423 15.80 16.17 11.15
#